data_AF-A0A813KGH2-F1
#
_entry.id   AF-A0A813KGH2-F1
#
_cell.length_a   1.000
_cell.length_b   1.000
_cell.length_c   1.000
_cell.angle_alpha   90.00
_cell.angle_beta   90.00
_cell.angle_gamma   90.00
#
_symmetry.space_group_name_H-M   'P 1'
#
loop_
_entity.id
_entity.type
_entity.pdbx_description
1 polymer ?
#
loop_
_entity_poly.entity_id
_entity_poly.type
_entity_poly.pdbx_seq_one_letter_code
_entity_poly.pdbx_strand_id
1 'polypeptide(L)'
;MACSRAALVLLFALFAFSGAALADDLADEQAALAAEDACLASGEDCSLELRQLRAAKKVEFEAEAEAEESEEQAEVGGARCMDDADQKIWANGGHAKFDKDLEFCGRQCAAGYPCTRDCMKNKVKYSPGCAGCMAGLVQCSASPNCINQCISGQTPNCNACVKAKCRPKFFACSGLAGAGGH
;
A
#
# COMPACT_ATOMS: atom_id res chain seq x y z
N MET A 1 54.33 -5.25 9.79
CA MET A 1 53.78 -5.63 8.47
C MET A 1 53.32 -4.37 7.77
N ALA A 2 54.12 -3.88 6.83
CA ALA A 2 53.81 -2.73 6.00
C ALA A 2 53.57 -3.23 4.57
N CYS A 3 52.40 -2.98 3.99
CA CYS A 3 52.27 -2.73 2.54
C CYS A 3 50.89 -2.17 2.16
N SER A 4 50.93 -0.99 1.54
CA SER A 4 50.05 -0.52 0.45
C SER A 4 48.58 -0.15 0.72
N ARG A 5 48.38 1.02 1.36
CA ARG A 5 47.20 1.90 1.13
C ARG A 5 47.32 2.78 -0.14
N ALA A 6 48.40 2.61 -0.92
CA ALA A 6 48.73 3.49 -2.05
C ALA A 6 48.12 3.06 -3.41
N ALA A 7 47.50 1.88 -3.51
CA ALA A 7 47.04 1.35 -4.79
C ALA A 7 45.62 1.78 -5.20
N LEU A 8 44.78 2.27 -4.29
CA LEU A 8 43.37 2.54 -4.59
C LEU A 8 43.03 4.02 -4.82
N VAL A 9 44.02 4.92 -4.77
CA VAL A 9 43.81 6.35 -5.05
C VAL A 9 44.00 6.66 -6.55
N LEU A 10 44.62 5.76 -7.32
CA LEU A 10 44.99 6.02 -8.71
C LEU A 10 43.93 5.64 -9.77
N LEU A 11 42.77 5.10 -9.39
CA LEU A 11 41.71 4.73 -10.35
C LEU A 11 40.57 5.74 -10.48
N PHE A 12 40.52 6.78 -9.62
CA PHE A 12 39.50 7.83 -9.71
C PHE A 12 39.96 9.09 -10.47
N ALA A 13 41.15 9.07 -11.10
CA ALA A 13 41.73 10.23 -11.78
C ALA A 13 41.44 10.31 -13.30
N LEU A 14 40.42 9.62 -13.82
CA LEU A 14 40.11 9.63 -15.27
C LEU A 14 38.66 9.95 -15.65
N PHE A 15 37.87 10.56 -14.76
CA PHE A 15 36.62 11.21 -15.13
C PHE A 15 36.67 12.71 -14.80
N ALA A 16 37.54 13.42 -15.51
CA ALA A 16 37.47 14.86 -15.64
C ALA A 16 37.21 15.20 -17.12
N PHE A 17 35.95 15.17 -17.54
CA PHE A 17 35.51 16.00 -18.67
C PHE A 17 34.02 16.33 -18.54
N SER A 18 33.75 17.64 -18.41
CA SER A 18 32.47 18.33 -18.61
C SER A 18 31.38 18.21 -17.54
N GLY A 19 31.33 19.21 -16.66
CA GLY A 19 30.12 19.52 -15.88
C GLY A 19 30.43 20.28 -14.60
N ALA A 20 30.70 21.58 -14.70
CA ALA A 20 30.82 22.45 -13.53
C ALA A 20 29.46 22.59 -12.82
N ALA A 21 29.24 21.86 -11.71
CA ALA A 21 28.26 22.17 -10.67
C ALA A 21 28.25 21.15 -9.51
N LEU A 22 29.39 20.77 -8.91
CA LEU A 22 29.40 19.98 -7.66
C LEU A 22 30.71 20.26 -6.89
N ALA A 23 30.75 21.34 -6.11
CA ALA A 23 31.88 21.65 -5.23
C ALA A 23 31.47 22.00 -3.78
N ASP A 24 30.19 22.13 -3.47
CA ASP A 24 29.71 22.50 -2.14
C ASP A 24 29.32 21.30 -1.24
N ASP A 25 29.22 20.07 -1.77
CA ASP A 25 28.64 18.94 -1.03
C ASP A 25 29.65 18.13 -0.19
N LEU A 26 30.94 18.15 -0.55
CA LEU A 26 31.97 17.35 0.16
C LEU A 26 32.56 18.05 1.40
N ALA A 27 32.29 19.35 1.57
CA ALA A 27 32.73 20.11 2.75
C ALA A 27 31.79 19.89 3.95
N ASP A 28 30.51 19.61 3.69
CA ASP A 28 29.49 19.39 4.73
C ASP A 28 29.69 18.04 5.43
N GLU A 29 30.10 17.02 4.69
CA GLU A 29 30.29 15.66 5.19
C GLU A 29 31.55 15.51 6.08
N GLN A 30 32.60 16.30 5.83
CA GLN A 30 33.77 16.37 6.72
C GLN A 30 33.52 17.22 7.98
N ALA A 31 32.58 18.18 7.94
CA ALA A 31 32.17 18.93 9.13
C ALA A 31 31.30 18.08 10.07
N ALA A 32 30.45 17.21 9.52
CA ALA A 32 29.62 16.27 10.29
C ALA A 32 30.47 15.30 11.13
N LEU A 33 31.53 14.72 10.54
CA LEU A 33 32.45 13.81 11.24
C LEU A 33 33.29 14.51 12.32
N ALA A 34 33.64 15.79 12.12
CA ALA A 34 34.38 16.58 13.13
C ALA A 34 33.52 16.98 14.34
N ALA A 35 32.20 17.11 14.16
CA ALA A 35 31.26 17.39 15.24
C ALA A 35 31.05 16.17 16.18
N GLU A 36 31.26 14.95 15.67
CA GLU A 36 31.11 13.72 16.44
C GLU A 36 32.28 13.52 17.44
N ASP A 37 33.51 13.88 17.04
CA ASP A 37 34.69 13.83 17.92
C ASP A 37 34.69 14.94 18.99
N ALA A 38 34.05 16.09 18.72
CA ALA A 38 33.86 17.14 19.73
C ALA A 38 32.85 16.73 20.82
N CYS A 39 31.86 15.90 20.48
CA CYS A 39 30.86 15.41 21.43
C CYS A 39 31.41 14.36 22.41
N LEU A 40 32.51 13.66 22.08
CA LEU A 40 33.15 12.72 23.00
C LEU A 40 34.03 13.39 24.06
N ALA A 41 34.39 14.67 23.86
CA ALA A 41 35.25 15.42 24.77
C ALA A 41 34.48 16.22 25.85
N SER A 42 33.21 16.58 25.62
CA SER A 42 32.37 17.27 26.59
C SER A 42 31.10 16.47 26.88
N GLY A 43 31.25 15.45 27.71
CA GLY A 43 30.13 14.69 28.24
C GLY A 43 29.21 15.62 29.05
N GLU A 44 28.01 15.86 28.53
CA GLU A 44 26.73 15.45 29.16
C GLU A 44 25.51 16.13 28.50
N ASP A 45 25.69 17.20 27.72
CA ASP A 45 24.54 17.99 27.22
C ASP A 45 24.17 17.77 25.73
N CYS A 46 25.10 17.33 24.87
CA CYS A 46 24.82 17.11 23.44
C CYS A 46 23.96 15.86 23.14
N SER A 47 23.78 14.97 24.13
CA SER A 47 23.04 13.72 23.93
C SER A 47 21.52 13.91 23.82
N LEU A 48 21.00 15.00 24.41
CA LEU A 48 19.57 15.24 24.50
C LEU A 48 19.04 15.95 23.25
N GLU A 49 19.76 16.98 22.76
CA GLU A 49 19.45 17.63 21.49
C GLU A 49 19.62 16.67 20.30
N LEU A 50 20.65 15.82 20.30
CA LEU A 50 20.84 14.86 19.20
C LEU A 50 19.82 13.71 19.23
N ARG A 51 19.29 13.34 20.41
CA ARG A 51 18.12 12.44 20.52
C ARG A 51 16.83 13.12 20.07
N GLN A 52 16.67 14.41 20.34
CA GLN A 52 15.52 15.20 19.87
C GLN A 52 15.56 15.41 18.35
N LEU A 53 16.72 15.72 17.77
CA LEU A 53 16.92 15.85 16.32
C LEU A 53 16.78 14.50 15.60
N ARG A 54 17.30 13.40 16.18
CA ARG A 54 17.09 12.05 15.63
C ARG A 54 15.64 11.58 15.78
N ALA A 55 14.92 12.01 16.83
CA ALA A 55 13.50 11.74 16.97
C ALA A 55 12.66 12.54 15.96
N ALA A 56 12.99 13.82 15.74
CA ALA A 56 12.36 14.65 14.71
C ALA A 56 12.56 14.05 13.31
N LYS A 57 13.79 13.60 12.99
CA LYS A 57 14.10 12.93 11.73
C LYS A 57 13.44 11.54 11.60
N LYS A 58 13.20 10.85 12.71
CA LYS A 58 12.46 9.57 12.74
C LYS A 58 10.96 9.77 12.46
N VAL A 59 10.38 10.87 12.93
CA VAL A 59 8.97 11.22 12.65
C VAL A 59 8.78 11.60 11.17
N GLU A 60 9.76 12.22 10.52
CA GLU A 60 9.74 12.45 9.07
C GLU A 60 9.85 11.14 8.27
N PHE A 61 10.75 10.23 8.68
CA PHE A 61 10.94 8.93 8.01
C PHE A 61 9.76 7.95 8.22
N GLU A 62 9.09 7.98 9.37
CA GLU A 62 7.87 7.17 9.61
C GLU A 62 6.64 7.76 8.91
N ALA A 63 6.60 9.06 8.61
CA ALA A 63 5.55 9.66 7.77
C ALA A 63 5.72 9.33 6.27
N GLU A 64 6.95 9.06 5.81
CA GLU A 64 7.24 8.63 4.44
C GLU A 64 7.10 7.11 4.27
N ALA A 65 7.35 6.30 5.31
CA ALA A 65 7.14 4.85 5.28
C ALA A 65 5.64 4.43 5.31
N GLU A 66 4.74 5.26 5.84
CA GLU A 66 3.29 5.02 5.77
C GLU A 66 2.64 5.57 4.48
N ALA A 67 3.41 6.19 3.58
CA ALA A 67 2.97 6.54 2.23
C ALA A 67 3.32 5.44 1.20
N GLU A 68 4.38 4.66 1.43
CA GLU A 68 4.88 3.67 0.45
C GLU A 68 4.43 2.21 0.66
N GLU A 69 3.45 1.94 1.55
CA GLU A 69 2.71 0.66 1.54
C GLU A 69 1.24 0.84 1.07
N SER A 70 0.99 1.84 0.22
CA SER A 70 -0.32 1.98 -0.45
C SER A 70 -0.24 2.20 -1.96
N GLU A 71 0.96 2.31 -2.54
CA GLU A 71 1.13 2.69 -3.96
C GLU A 71 1.71 1.60 -4.87
N GLU A 72 2.02 0.39 -4.36
CA GLU A 72 2.13 -0.81 -5.21
C GLU A 72 0.74 -1.43 -5.47
N GLN A 73 -0.19 -0.59 -5.91
CA GLN A 73 -1.28 -1.00 -6.77
C GLN A 73 -1.13 -0.23 -8.06
N ALA A 74 -0.07 -0.61 -8.79
CA ALA A 74 0.12 -0.28 -10.18
C ALA A 74 -1.22 -0.39 -10.91
N GLU A 75 -1.65 0.76 -11.40
CA GLU A 75 -2.31 1.00 -12.68
C GLU A 75 -2.12 -0.17 -13.67
N VAL A 76 -2.95 -1.20 -13.48
CA VAL A 76 -3.52 -1.98 -14.56
C VAL A 76 -5.02 -1.91 -14.29
N GLY A 77 -5.66 -0.97 -14.96
CA GLY A 77 -7.10 -0.77 -14.87
C GLY A 77 -7.88 -2.04 -15.15
N GLY A 78 -9.04 -2.16 -14.50
CA GLY A 78 -10.20 -2.80 -15.12
C GLY A 78 -10.31 -4.32 -15.07
N ALA A 79 -9.38 -5.09 -14.49
CA ALA A 79 -9.34 -6.51 -14.82
C ALA A 79 -8.85 -7.48 -13.71
N ARG A 80 -8.90 -7.11 -12.43
CA ARG A 80 -8.35 -7.94 -11.35
C ARG A 80 -9.04 -9.30 -11.14
N CYS A 81 -10.22 -9.50 -11.71
CA CYS A 81 -10.92 -10.79 -11.73
C CYS A 81 -10.90 -11.47 -13.10
N MET A 82 -10.15 -10.95 -14.07
CA MET A 82 -10.18 -11.42 -15.46
C MET A 82 -9.15 -12.51 -15.78
N ASP A 83 -8.36 -12.94 -14.79
CA ASP A 83 -7.48 -14.10 -14.98
C ASP A 83 -8.28 -15.41 -15.14
N ASP A 84 -7.64 -16.42 -15.73
CA ASP A 84 -8.29 -17.69 -16.05
C ASP A 84 -8.84 -18.41 -14.80
N ALA A 85 -8.20 -18.26 -13.64
CA ALA A 85 -8.64 -18.92 -12.41
C ALA A 85 -9.93 -18.28 -11.87
N ASP A 86 -9.97 -16.94 -11.82
CA ASP A 86 -11.12 -16.17 -11.39
C ASP A 86 -12.29 -16.33 -12.36
N GLN A 87 -12.04 -16.28 -13.67
CA GLN A 87 -13.06 -16.50 -14.69
C GLN A 87 -13.62 -17.93 -14.63
N LYS A 88 -12.79 -18.93 -14.34
CA LYS A 88 -13.25 -20.30 -14.13
C LYS A 88 -14.16 -20.40 -12.91
N ILE A 89 -13.83 -19.76 -11.80
CA ILE A 89 -14.70 -19.74 -10.60
C ILE A 89 -16.03 -19.03 -10.93
N TRP A 90 -15.93 -17.87 -11.60
CA TRP A 90 -17.06 -17.07 -12.02
C TRP A 90 -18.05 -17.85 -12.88
N ALA A 91 -17.54 -18.52 -13.92
CA ALA A 91 -18.31 -19.35 -14.85
C ALA A 91 -18.91 -20.60 -14.18
N ASN A 92 -18.20 -21.20 -13.20
CA ASN A 92 -18.66 -22.39 -12.47
C ASN A 92 -19.62 -22.06 -11.31
N GLY A 93 -20.46 -21.03 -11.49
CA GLY A 93 -21.49 -20.64 -10.54
C GLY A 93 -21.05 -19.58 -9.52
N GLY A 94 -19.84 -19.05 -9.61
CA GLY A 94 -19.38 -17.91 -8.81
C GLY A 94 -20.29 -16.69 -8.96
N HIS A 95 -20.75 -16.39 -10.18
CA HIS A 95 -21.71 -15.31 -10.42
C HIS A 95 -23.04 -15.50 -9.64
N ALA A 96 -23.61 -16.71 -9.69
CA ALA A 96 -24.90 -17.00 -9.06
C ALA A 96 -24.83 -17.00 -7.52
N LYS A 97 -23.65 -17.25 -6.95
CA LYS A 97 -23.41 -17.24 -5.51
C LYS A 97 -22.83 -15.93 -5.00
N PHE A 98 -22.48 -15.02 -5.90
CA PHE A 98 -21.74 -13.79 -5.60
C PHE A 98 -22.34 -13.00 -4.43
N ASP A 99 -23.63 -12.68 -4.52
CA ASP A 99 -24.31 -11.90 -3.47
C ASP A 99 -24.33 -12.65 -2.12
N LYS A 100 -24.49 -13.97 -2.13
CA LYS A 100 -24.49 -14.81 -0.92
C LYS A 100 -23.08 -14.94 -0.31
N ASP A 101 -22.07 -15.08 -1.14
CA ASP A 101 -20.68 -15.18 -0.68
C ASP A 101 -20.20 -13.84 -0.10
N LEU A 102 -20.55 -12.73 -0.74
CA LEU A 102 -20.31 -11.38 -0.19
C LEU A 102 -21.07 -11.13 1.11
N GLU A 103 -22.34 -11.53 1.19
CA GLU A 103 -23.15 -11.36 2.41
C GLU A 103 -22.58 -12.20 3.56
N PHE A 104 -22.17 -13.44 3.28
CA PHE A 104 -21.53 -14.32 4.25
C PHE A 104 -20.22 -13.74 4.77
N CYS A 105 -19.28 -13.45 3.85
CA CYS A 105 -17.96 -12.93 4.21
C CYS A 105 -18.06 -11.55 4.85
N GLY A 106 -18.92 -10.68 4.32
CA GLY A 106 -19.15 -9.34 4.85
C GLY A 106 -19.73 -9.36 6.26
N ARG A 107 -20.73 -10.21 6.55
CA ARG A 107 -21.26 -10.31 7.92
C ARG A 107 -20.27 -10.93 8.88
N GLN A 108 -19.60 -12.02 8.50
CA GLN A 108 -18.60 -12.67 9.34
C GLN A 108 -17.46 -11.71 9.72
N CYS A 109 -17.10 -10.81 8.80
CA CYS A 109 -16.00 -9.87 8.97
C CYS A 109 -16.43 -8.46 9.38
N ALA A 110 -17.72 -8.24 9.73
CA ALA A 110 -18.27 -6.90 10.00
C ALA A 110 -17.91 -5.86 8.90
N ALA A 111 -17.91 -6.29 7.65
CA ALA A 111 -17.51 -5.55 6.46
C ALA A 111 -16.07 -5.01 6.45
N GLY A 112 -15.20 -5.54 7.32
CA GLY A 112 -13.78 -5.21 7.34
C GLY A 112 -13.05 -5.72 6.09
N TYR A 113 -12.26 -4.85 5.47
CA TYR A 113 -11.57 -5.12 4.21
C TYR A 113 -10.63 -6.35 4.25
N PRO A 114 -9.61 -6.42 5.13
CA PRO A 114 -8.65 -7.52 5.08
C PRO A 114 -9.32 -8.87 5.35
N CYS A 115 -10.23 -8.93 6.34
CA CYS A 115 -10.97 -10.13 6.66
C CYS A 115 -11.89 -10.57 5.50
N THR A 116 -12.63 -9.65 4.88
CA THR A 116 -13.53 -9.99 3.77
C THR A 116 -12.76 -10.48 2.56
N ARG A 117 -11.63 -9.83 2.22
CA ARG A 117 -10.71 -10.27 1.16
C ARG A 117 -10.23 -11.69 1.43
N ASP A 118 -9.73 -11.94 2.63
CA ASP A 118 -9.21 -13.26 2.99
C ASP A 118 -10.31 -14.32 3.05
N CYS A 119 -11.53 -13.96 3.43
CA CYS A 119 -12.69 -14.86 3.34
C CYS A 119 -13.00 -15.21 1.88
N MET A 120 -13.09 -14.25 0.97
CA MET A 120 -13.36 -14.50 -0.46
C MET A 120 -12.25 -15.34 -1.10
N LYS A 121 -10.98 -15.04 -0.79
CA LYS A 121 -9.81 -15.80 -1.23
C LYS A 121 -9.83 -17.23 -0.69
N ASN A 122 -10.08 -17.42 0.60
CA ASN A 122 -9.94 -18.74 1.22
C ASN A 122 -11.16 -19.64 1.00
N LYS A 123 -12.37 -19.07 0.99
CA LYS A 123 -13.64 -19.80 0.83
C LYS A 123 -13.98 -20.03 -0.64
N VAL A 124 -13.92 -18.97 -1.45
CA VAL A 124 -14.38 -19.00 -2.85
C VAL A 124 -13.22 -19.20 -3.84
N LYS A 125 -11.97 -19.05 -3.36
CA LYS A 125 -10.72 -19.30 -4.13
C LYS A 125 -10.41 -18.27 -5.21
N TYR A 126 -11.04 -17.10 -5.16
CA TYR A 126 -10.63 -15.98 -6.01
C TYR A 126 -9.18 -15.57 -5.72
N SER A 127 -8.51 -15.05 -6.74
CA SER A 127 -7.19 -14.44 -6.63
C SER A 127 -7.21 -13.32 -5.57
N PRO A 128 -6.05 -13.00 -4.95
CA PRO A 128 -5.97 -11.91 -3.98
C PRO A 128 -6.46 -10.57 -4.53
N GLY A 129 -6.17 -10.28 -5.81
CA GLY A 129 -6.60 -9.06 -6.49
C GLY A 129 -8.11 -8.99 -6.65
N CYS A 130 -8.73 -10.07 -7.16
CA CYS A 130 -10.17 -10.15 -7.33
C CYS A 130 -10.92 -10.11 -5.99
N ALA A 131 -10.45 -10.87 -5.00
CA ALA A 131 -10.97 -10.85 -3.64
C ALA A 131 -10.86 -9.46 -3.01
N GLY A 132 -9.83 -8.69 -3.35
CA GLY A 132 -9.67 -7.29 -2.94
C GLY A 132 -10.78 -6.39 -3.50
N CYS A 133 -11.10 -6.51 -4.79
CA CYS A 133 -12.22 -5.77 -5.38
C CYS A 133 -13.56 -6.11 -4.70
N MET A 134 -13.78 -7.38 -4.42
CA MET A 134 -14.98 -7.88 -3.72
C MET A 134 -15.07 -7.34 -2.29
N ALA A 135 -13.96 -7.33 -1.56
CA ALA A 135 -13.88 -6.74 -0.23
C ALA A 135 -14.11 -5.22 -0.25
N GLY A 136 -13.58 -4.52 -1.25
CA GLY A 136 -13.82 -3.09 -1.45
C GLY A 136 -15.30 -2.76 -1.69
N LEU A 137 -16.02 -3.62 -2.40
CA LEU A 137 -17.47 -3.49 -2.58
C LEU A 137 -18.23 -3.58 -1.25
N VAL A 138 -17.88 -4.58 -0.43
CA VAL A 138 -18.48 -4.77 0.90
C VAL A 138 -18.17 -3.60 1.82
N GLN A 139 -16.90 -3.17 1.87
CA GLN A 139 -16.50 -2.03 2.68
C GLN A 139 -17.22 -0.74 2.25
N CYS A 140 -17.40 -0.52 0.94
CA CYS A 140 -18.17 0.61 0.44
C CYS A 140 -19.64 0.55 0.87
N SER A 141 -20.25 -0.64 0.88
CA SER A 141 -21.64 -0.82 1.34
C SER A 141 -21.82 -0.51 2.83
N ALA A 142 -20.77 -0.78 3.64
CA ALA A 142 -20.77 -0.52 5.07
C ALA A 142 -20.17 0.84 5.47
N SER A 143 -19.78 1.67 4.51
CA SER A 143 -19.31 3.03 4.76
C SER A 143 -20.48 4.03 4.80
N PRO A 144 -20.24 5.31 5.17
CA PRO A 144 -21.26 6.35 5.12
C PRO A 144 -21.95 6.51 3.75
N ASN A 145 -21.39 5.93 2.69
CA ASN A 145 -22.01 5.89 1.37
C ASN A 145 -23.37 5.19 1.38
N CYS A 146 -23.49 4.05 2.07
CA CYS A 146 -24.66 3.17 2.03
C CYS A 146 -25.04 2.50 3.36
N ILE A 147 -24.30 2.72 4.45
CA ILE A 147 -24.54 2.05 5.74
C ILE A 147 -25.95 2.27 6.25
N ASN A 148 -26.53 3.47 6.09
CA ASN A 148 -27.89 3.77 6.54
C ASN A 148 -28.95 2.91 5.84
N GLN A 149 -28.69 2.52 4.58
CA GLN A 149 -29.57 1.66 3.80
C GLN A 149 -29.26 0.17 4.02
N CYS A 150 -28.01 -0.15 4.36
CA CYS A 150 -27.48 -1.50 4.47
C CYS A 150 -27.34 -2.03 5.91
N ILE A 151 -27.64 -1.22 6.93
CA ILE A 151 -27.51 -1.63 8.35
C ILE A 151 -28.38 -2.84 8.70
N SER A 152 -29.54 -2.97 8.03
CA SER A 152 -30.45 -4.12 8.18
C SER A 152 -30.12 -5.27 7.21
N GLY A 153 -28.96 -5.23 6.55
CA GLY A 153 -28.54 -6.22 5.55
C GLY A 153 -28.99 -5.87 4.11
N GLN A 154 -29.13 -6.91 3.28
CA GLN A 154 -29.52 -6.77 1.87
C GLN A 154 -31.02 -6.41 1.73
N THR A 155 -31.32 -5.13 1.82
CA THR A 155 -32.63 -4.57 1.49
C THR A 155 -32.65 -4.01 0.06
N PRO A 156 -33.83 -3.81 -0.57
CA PRO A 156 -33.90 -3.13 -1.86
C PRO A 156 -33.22 -1.76 -1.87
N ASN A 157 -33.33 -1.01 -0.76
CA ASN A 157 -32.67 0.28 -0.61
C ASN A 157 -31.14 0.16 -0.51
N CYS A 158 -30.64 -0.85 0.21
CA CYS A 158 -29.22 -1.16 0.24
C CYS A 158 -28.70 -1.47 -1.16
N ASN A 159 -29.39 -2.38 -1.87
CA ASN A 159 -28.99 -2.79 -3.22
C ASN A 159 -29.00 -1.61 -4.20
N ALA A 160 -30.01 -0.73 -4.13
CA ALA A 160 -30.05 0.49 -4.92
C ALA A 160 -28.88 1.42 -4.62
N CYS A 161 -28.54 1.61 -3.34
CA CYS A 161 -27.41 2.44 -2.94
C CYS A 161 -26.08 1.86 -3.41
N VAL A 162 -25.85 0.57 -3.17
CA VAL A 162 -24.63 -0.15 -3.58
C VAL A 162 -24.49 -0.11 -5.10
N LYS A 163 -25.58 -0.30 -5.85
CA LYS A 163 -25.61 -0.20 -7.31
C LYS A 163 -25.20 1.19 -7.80
N ALA A 164 -25.68 2.24 -7.16
CA ALA A 164 -25.37 3.61 -7.55
C ALA A 164 -23.95 4.05 -7.15
N LYS A 165 -23.50 3.72 -5.93
CA LYS A 165 -22.30 4.32 -5.33
C LYS A 165 -21.08 3.41 -5.29
N CYS A 166 -21.27 2.10 -5.20
CA CYS A 166 -20.18 1.16 -4.95
C CYS A 166 -19.83 0.29 -6.16
N ARG A 167 -20.84 -0.12 -6.94
CA ARG A 167 -20.63 -0.95 -8.13
C ARG A 167 -19.76 -0.34 -9.23
N PRO A 168 -19.81 0.97 -9.53
CA PRO A 168 -18.92 1.54 -10.55
C PRO A 168 -17.44 1.29 -10.24
N LYS A 169 -17.03 1.48 -8.97
CA LYS A 169 -15.66 1.19 -8.52
C LYS A 169 -15.36 -0.30 -8.56
N PHE A 170 -16.32 -1.15 -8.16
CA PHE A 170 -16.15 -2.59 -8.23
C PHE A 170 -15.95 -3.09 -9.67
N PHE A 171 -16.72 -2.60 -10.64
CA PHE A 171 -16.56 -2.97 -12.05
C PHE A 171 -15.24 -2.46 -12.61
N ALA A 172 -14.84 -1.23 -12.27
CA ALA A 172 -13.53 -0.69 -12.65
C ALA A 172 -12.34 -1.44 -12.03
N CYS A 173 -12.53 -2.07 -10.86
CA CYS A 173 -11.51 -2.88 -10.21
C CYS A 173 -11.45 -4.30 -10.78
N SER A 174 -12.60 -4.96 -10.87
CA SER A 174 -12.71 -6.39 -11.16
C SER A 174 -12.73 -6.72 -12.65
N GLY A 175 -13.32 -5.87 -13.48
CA GLY A 175 -13.68 -6.19 -14.87
C GLY A 175 -14.97 -6.99 -15.02
N LEU A 176 -15.62 -7.37 -13.92
CA LEU A 176 -16.85 -8.17 -13.94
C LEU A 176 -18.07 -7.27 -14.19
N ALA A 177 -18.21 -6.76 -15.41
CA ALA A 177 -19.36 -5.93 -15.78
C ALA A 177 -20.67 -6.72 -15.56
N GLY A 178 -21.60 -6.15 -14.79
CA GLY A 178 -22.92 -6.75 -14.53
C GLY A 178 -22.98 -7.82 -13.43
N ALA A 179 -21.87 -8.05 -12.70
CA ALA A 179 -21.83 -8.95 -11.56
C ALA A 179 -22.74 -8.53 -10.39
N GLY A 180 -23.56 -9.49 -9.94
CA GLY A 180 -24.62 -9.31 -8.95
C GLY A 180 -25.79 -8.59 -9.59
N GLY A 181 -26.99 -9.15 -9.59
CA GLY A 181 -28.07 -8.54 -10.38
C GLY A 181 -29.37 -9.29 -10.28
N HIS A 182 -30.07 -9.03 -9.20
CA HIS A 182 -31.51 -8.82 -9.22
C HIS A 182 -31.73 -7.31 -9.15
#